data_AF-A0A323UIJ2-F1
#
_entry.id   AF-A0A323UIJ2-F1
#
_cell.length_a   1.000
_cell.length_b   1.000
_cell.length_c   1.000
_cell.angle_alpha   90.00
_cell.angle_beta   90.00
_cell.angle_gamma   90.00
#
_symmetry.space_group_name_H-M   'P 1'
#
loop_
_entity.id
_entity.type
_entity.pdbx_description
1 polymer ?
#
loop_
_entity_poly.entity_id
_entity_poly.type
_entity_poly.pdbx_seq_one_letter_code
_entity_poly.pdbx_strand_id
1 'polypeptide(L)'
;MIEDKLSGLHPTLESFIKLERYLNDGSPSGFSEINTTSPGHRPSDPVPCFDLSLYSADQVNLHRAGSDSKIENQLYPVHPDMTASFEEMTGLKACHKAKAIPTSSPRTLYVDQPNDPLFVKLAYQRLIGRVTRRMTRRHVMSAIEISRCLKDAIDRRLLPPQIQIFHEYAGAYFDDDSDLTDWGFVERQARVEAVQQFPLIPAFSLFATAHGSKIPLLHAIMERSTDLRNPECFFVSYIRPLLDLYFEIIIVLGLQPEAHSQNVIYALGSNLIPAAVALRDMESVDKDLGIMDHFRMSPSFTELTYKTLRKSDYNYQIMHSFMFDFKLGEYLIRPLTDCWAKLAGERATAVIEGRIRGYSQDKMKRLPDDFFPKGVWFDYEPVVHEGSQIRQYRSNSAPRFR
;
A
#
# COMPACT_ATOMS: atom_id res chain seq x y z
N MET A 1 15.88 25.86 -6.48
CA MET A 1 15.96 24.40 -6.24
C MET A 1 14.90 23.90 -5.26
N ILE A 2 14.71 24.55 -4.09
CA ILE A 2 13.69 24.15 -3.10
C ILE A 2 12.27 24.56 -3.53
N GLU A 3 12.09 25.82 -3.95
CA GLU A 3 10.78 26.32 -4.46
C GLU A 3 10.31 25.55 -5.70
N ASP A 4 11.25 25.05 -6.51
CA ASP A 4 10.99 24.30 -7.73
C ASP A 4 10.43 22.87 -7.48
N LYS A 5 10.67 22.30 -6.29
CA LYS A 5 10.10 21.00 -5.91
C LYS A 5 8.67 21.11 -5.41
N LEU A 6 8.39 22.17 -4.65
CA LEU A 6 7.05 22.40 -4.11
C LEU A 6 6.12 22.99 -5.18
N SER A 7 6.64 23.75 -6.13
CA SER A 7 5.85 24.34 -7.23
C SER A 7 5.17 23.28 -8.11
N GLY A 8 5.77 22.08 -8.24
CA GLY A 8 5.20 20.96 -9.00
C GLY A 8 4.18 20.09 -8.25
N LEU A 9 3.93 20.37 -6.97
CA LEU A 9 2.92 19.68 -6.19
C LEU A 9 1.54 20.28 -6.47
N HIS A 10 0.77 19.58 -7.28
CA HIS A 10 -0.60 19.98 -7.63
C HIS A 10 -1.57 18.88 -7.22
N PRO A 11 -2.85 19.22 -6.94
CA PRO A 11 -3.91 18.26 -6.71
C PRO A 11 -4.33 17.59 -8.02
N THR A 12 -3.37 17.03 -8.76
CA THR A 12 -3.57 16.37 -10.04
C THR A 12 -2.98 14.97 -10.00
N LEU A 13 -3.62 14.06 -10.73
CA LEU A 13 -3.15 12.68 -10.84
C LEU A 13 -1.79 12.60 -11.54
N GLU A 14 -1.51 13.50 -12.48
CA GLU A 14 -0.20 13.63 -13.11
C GLU A 14 0.91 13.90 -12.07
N SER A 15 0.68 14.82 -11.13
CA SER A 15 1.64 15.11 -10.05
C SER A 15 1.86 13.87 -9.18
N PHE A 16 0.79 13.18 -8.77
CA PHE A 16 0.87 11.93 -8.01
C PHE A 16 1.67 10.84 -8.75
N ILE A 17 1.39 10.62 -10.04
CA ILE A 17 2.07 9.60 -10.86
C ILE A 17 3.55 9.93 -11.07
N LYS A 18 3.91 11.22 -11.20
CA LYS A 18 5.32 11.63 -11.25
C LYS A 18 6.06 11.24 -9.96
N LEU A 19 5.45 11.44 -8.80
CA LEU A 19 6.04 11.05 -7.50
C LEU A 19 6.19 9.53 -7.38
N GLU A 20 5.15 8.78 -7.77
CA GLU A 20 5.17 7.31 -7.78
C GLU A 20 6.35 6.71 -8.56
N ARG A 21 6.69 7.35 -9.67
CA ARG A 21 7.65 6.83 -10.64
C ARG A 21 9.06 7.33 -10.43
N TYR A 22 9.19 8.63 -10.20
CA TYR A 22 10.47 9.32 -10.30
C TYR A 22 11.00 9.82 -8.96
N LEU A 23 10.18 9.82 -7.90
CA LEU A 23 10.63 10.14 -6.54
C LEU A 23 10.44 8.93 -5.63
N ASN A 24 11.20 7.88 -5.93
CA ASN A 24 11.11 6.58 -5.31
C ASN A 24 12.49 5.90 -5.31
N ASP A 25 13.01 5.53 -4.14
CA ASP A 25 14.31 4.86 -3.98
C ASP A 25 14.18 3.32 -4.02
N GLY A 26 12.96 2.81 -4.23
CA GLY A 26 12.65 1.40 -4.15
C GLY A 26 12.53 0.87 -2.71
N SER A 27 12.37 -0.44 -2.61
CA SER A 27 12.27 -1.15 -1.32
C SER A 27 13.66 -1.20 -0.66
N PRO A 28 13.76 -0.96 0.66
CA PRO A 28 14.99 -1.16 1.43
C PRO A 28 15.58 -2.58 1.32
N SER A 29 14.80 -3.56 0.87
CA SER A 29 15.30 -4.92 0.62
C SER A 29 16.23 -5.04 -0.58
N GLY A 30 16.33 -4.02 -1.45
CA GLY A 30 17.22 -4.03 -2.63
C GLY A 30 16.69 -4.79 -3.86
N PHE A 31 15.48 -5.35 -3.81
CA PHE A 31 14.93 -6.17 -4.91
C PHE A 31 14.15 -5.37 -5.96
N SER A 32 13.94 -4.06 -5.76
CA SER A 32 13.12 -3.23 -6.65
C SER A 32 13.69 -3.09 -8.06
N GLU A 33 15.01 -3.21 -8.22
CA GLU A 33 15.67 -3.16 -9.53
C GLU A 33 16.06 -4.54 -10.08
N ILE A 34 16.12 -5.55 -9.20
CA ILE A 34 16.52 -6.93 -9.56
C ILE A 34 15.33 -7.67 -10.19
N ASN A 35 14.21 -7.72 -9.47
CA ASN A 35 13.01 -8.44 -9.88
C ASN A 35 11.91 -7.41 -10.16
N THR A 36 11.83 -6.99 -11.41
CA THR A 36 10.91 -5.95 -11.89
C THR A 36 10.45 -6.25 -13.32
N THR A 37 9.60 -5.38 -13.87
CA THR A 37 9.08 -5.50 -15.23
C THR A 37 10.17 -5.29 -16.29
N SER A 38 9.89 -5.69 -17.52
CA SER A 38 10.83 -5.53 -18.63
C SER A 38 11.08 -4.04 -18.98
N PRO A 39 12.23 -3.70 -19.60
CA PRO A 39 12.49 -2.34 -20.08
C PRO A 39 11.36 -1.83 -20.99
N GLY A 40 10.94 -0.59 -20.80
CA GLY A 40 9.76 0.02 -21.43
C GLY A 40 8.51 -0.04 -20.56
N HIS A 41 8.47 -0.91 -19.55
CA HIS A 41 7.34 -1.08 -18.64
C HIS A 41 7.71 -0.81 -17.18
N ARG A 42 8.93 -0.33 -16.88
CA ARG A 42 9.35 -0.06 -15.50
C ARG A 42 8.90 1.33 -15.05
N PRO A 43 8.65 1.52 -13.74
CA PRO A 43 8.27 2.82 -13.21
C PRO A 43 9.33 3.90 -13.49
N SER A 44 10.60 3.53 -13.34
CA SER A 44 11.77 4.39 -13.51
C SER A 44 12.16 4.67 -14.98
N ASP A 45 11.51 4.01 -15.95
CA ASP A 45 11.87 4.20 -17.35
C ASP A 45 11.51 5.61 -17.84
N PRO A 46 12.27 6.18 -18.79
CA PRO A 46 11.99 7.50 -19.35
C PRO A 46 10.71 7.52 -20.18
N VAL A 47 10.29 6.37 -20.72
CA VAL A 47 9.04 6.23 -21.47
C VAL A 47 7.86 6.34 -20.49
N PRO A 48 6.95 7.31 -20.65
CA PRO A 48 6.00 7.60 -19.60
C PRO A 48 4.77 6.68 -19.57
N CYS A 49 4.52 5.94 -20.64
CA CYS A 49 3.32 5.14 -20.82
C CYS A 49 3.53 4.05 -21.88
N PHE A 50 2.69 3.03 -21.87
CA PHE A 50 2.67 1.97 -22.87
C PHE A 50 1.23 1.50 -23.17
N ASP A 51 1.08 0.67 -24.20
CA ASP A 51 -0.20 0.04 -24.53
C ASP A 51 -0.44 -1.17 -23.63
N LEU A 52 -1.52 -1.13 -22.85
CA LEU A 52 -2.04 -2.28 -22.11
C LEU A 52 -3.00 -3.07 -23.01
N SER A 53 -2.66 -4.33 -23.28
CA SER A 53 -3.49 -5.24 -24.06
C SER A 53 -4.75 -5.66 -23.30
N LEU A 54 -5.89 -5.62 -23.99
CA LEU A 54 -7.20 -6.05 -23.50
C LEU A 54 -7.72 -7.20 -24.37
N TYR A 55 -8.12 -8.29 -23.73
CA TYR A 55 -8.58 -9.51 -24.37
C TYR A 55 -10.09 -9.69 -24.14
N SER A 56 -10.85 -10.10 -25.15
CA SER A 56 -12.23 -10.55 -24.94
C SER A 56 -12.16 -11.94 -24.30
N ALA A 57 -12.61 -12.02 -23.07
CA ALA A 57 -12.54 -13.20 -22.22
C ALA A 57 -13.88 -13.95 -22.15
N ASP A 58 -14.80 -13.69 -23.08
CA ASP A 58 -16.12 -14.34 -23.15
C ASP A 58 -16.03 -15.87 -23.27
N GLN A 59 -14.91 -16.36 -23.78
CA GLN A 59 -14.67 -17.78 -24.06
C GLN A 59 -13.92 -18.51 -22.94
N VAL A 60 -13.52 -17.82 -21.86
CA VAL A 60 -12.59 -18.37 -20.84
C VAL A 60 -13.11 -18.30 -19.40
N ASN A 61 -14.43 -18.40 -19.17
CA ASN A 61 -15.04 -18.48 -17.82
C ASN A 61 -14.50 -17.43 -16.82
N LEU A 62 -14.53 -16.15 -17.23
CA LEU A 62 -14.14 -15.04 -16.36
C LEU A 62 -15.27 -14.72 -15.36
N HIS A 63 -14.93 -14.67 -14.07
CA HIS A 63 -15.85 -14.25 -13.01
C HIS A 63 -15.59 -12.81 -12.60
N ARG A 64 -16.66 -12.06 -12.34
CA ARG A 64 -16.59 -10.68 -11.85
C ARG A 64 -16.93 -10.61 -10.37
N ALA A 65 -16.24 -9.74 -9.65
CA ALA A 65 -16.49 -9.46 -8.26
C ALA A 65 -16.56 -7.95 -8.01
N GLY A 66 -17.33 -7.55 -7.00
CA GLY A 66 -17.48 -6.15 -6.61
C GLY A 66 -18.63 -5.43 -7.32
N SER A 67 -18.52 -4.11 -7.46
CA SER A 67 -19.51 -3.22 -8.07
C SER A 67 -19.00 -2.60 -9.36
N ASP A 68 -19.89 -2.12 -10.25
CA ASP A 68 -19.66 -1.27 -11.43
C ASP A 68 -18.21 -1.19 -11.96
N SER A 69 -17.74 -2.31 -12.52
CA SER A 69 -16.46 -2.43 -13.21
C SER A 69 -16.35 -1.40 -14.34
N LYS A 70 -15.25 -0.64 -14.38
CA LYS A 70 -14.98 0.34 -15.45
C LYS A 70 -14.34 -0.29 -16.67
N ILE A 71 -13.62 -1.39 -16.47
CA ILE A 71 -13.26 -2.26 -17.59
C ILE A 71 -14.52 -3.01 -17.98
N GLU A 72 -14.89 -2.93 -19.26
CA GLU A 72 -16.05 -3.62 -19.82
C GLU A 72 -16.07 -5.10 -19.40
N ASN A 73 -17.26 -5.62 -19.11
CA ASN A 73 -17.45 -6.94 -18.50
C ASN A 73 -16.80 -8.10 -19.28
N GLN A 74 -16.62 -7.94 -20.59
CA GLN A 74 -16.01 -8.94 -21.46
C GLN A 74 -14.49 -8.79 -21.58
N LEU A 75 -13.93 -7.65 -21.18
CA LEU A 75 -12.51 -7.34 -21.38
C LEU A 75 -11.66 -7.72 -20.18
N TYR A 76 -10.52 -8.34 -20.46
CA TYR A 76 -9.52 -8.74 -19.48
C TYR A 76 -8.17 -8.07 -19.80
N PRO A 77 -7.65 -7.19 -18.92
CA PRO A 77 -6.36 -6.56 -19.10
C PRO A 77 -5.21 -7.52 -18.77
N VAL A 78 -4.19 -7.55 -19.62
CA VAL A 78 -2.99 -8.37 -19.40
C VAL A 78 -1.76 -7.47 -19.46
N HIS A 79 -0.90 -7.56 -18.44
CA HIS A 79 0.35 -6.82 -18.41
C HIS A 79 1.19 -7.17 -19.66
N PRO A 80 1.82 -6.20 -20.36
CA PRO A 80 2.57 -6.46 -21.60
C PRO A 80 3.56 -7.63 -21.53
N ASP A 81 4.36 -7.70 -20.46
CA ASP A 81 5.31 -8.81 -20.23
C ASP A 81 4.68 -10.20 -20.18
N MET A 82 3.37 -10.29 -19.88
CA MET A 82 2.61 -11.52 -19.69
C MET A 82 1.76 -11.88 -20.91
N THR A 83 1.68 -11.02 -21.93
CA THR A 83 0.81 -11.20 -23.12
C THR A 83 1.09 -12.51 -23.84
N ALA A 84 2.35 -12.81 -24.19
CA ALA A 84 2.71 -14.05 -24.88
C ALA A 84 2.26 -15.30 -24.13
N SER A 85 2.49 -15.36 -22.81
CA SER A 85 2.05 -16.49 -21.98
C SER A 85 0.54 -16.60 -21.89
N PHE A 86 -0.18 -15.47 -21.79
CA PHE A 86 -1.65 -15.47 -21.79
C PHE A 86 -2.22 -15.98 -23.11
N GLU A 87 -1.68 -15.52 -24.25
CA GLU A 87 -2.10 -15.95 -25.58
C GLU A 87 -1.81 -17.43 -25.83
N GLU A 88 -0.67 -17.94 -25.36
CA GLU A 88 -0.32 -19.35 -25.46
C GLU A 88 -1.30 -20.26 -24.72
N MET A 89 -1.70 -19.88 -23.50
CA MET A 89 -2.64 -20.67 -22.68
C MET A 89 -4.08 -20.58 -23.18
N THR A 90 -4.50 -19.42 -23.69
CA THR A 90 -5.92 -19.17 -24.02
C THR A 90 -6.24 -19.28 -25.50
N GLY A 91 -5.24 -19.19 -26.38
CA GLY A 91 -5.43 -19.05 -27.83
C GLY A 91 -6.03 -17.70 -28.25
N LEU A 92 -6.29 -16.79 -27.30
CA LEU A 92 -6.91 -15.50 -27.57
C LEU A 92 -5.90 -14.50 -28.15
N LYS A 93 -6.42 -13.43 -28.75
CA LYS A 93 -5.64 -12.28 -29.22
C LYS A 93 -6.20 -11.00 -28.62
N ALA A 94 -5.31 -10.03 -28.38
CA ALA A 94 -5.71 -8.73 -27.88
C ALA A 94 -6.68 -8.09 -28.89
N CYS A 95 -7.84 -7.66 -28.41
CA CYS A 95 -8.88 -7.03 -29.23
C CYS A 95 -8.90 -5.50 -29.05
N HIS A 96 -8.40 -5.01 -27.93
CA HIS A 96 -8.30 -3.59 -27.62
C HIS A 96 -6.97 -3.26 -26.96
N LYS A 97 -6.63 -1.97 -26.94
CA LYS A 97 -5.49 -1.42 -26.22
C LYS A 97 -5.93 -0.20 -25.42
N ALA A 98 -5.46 -0.10 -24.19
CA ALA A 98 -5.63 1.10 -23.37
C ALA A 98 -4.26 1.69 -23.02
N LYS A 99 -4.20 3.01 -22.85
CA LYS A 99 -2.95 3.66 -22.45
C LYS A 99 -2.74 3.47 -20.95
N ALA A 100 -1.57 2.96 -20.58
CA ALA A 100 -1.25 2.65 -19.19
C ALA A 100 0.08 3.27 -18.76
N ILE A 101 0.17 3.64 -17.48
CA ILE A 101 1.37 4.19 -16.84
C ILE A 101 1.74 3.31 -15.64
N PRO A 102 2.99 2.83 -15.53
CA PRO A 102 3.41 2.03 -14.37
C PRO A 102 3.48 2.89 -13.10
N THR A 103 3.13 2.31 -11.96
CA THR A 103 3.29 2.94 -10.62
C THR A 103 4.49 2.34 -9.88
N SER A 104 4.81 2.80 -8.65
CA SER A 104 5.88 2.16 -7.84
C SER A 104 5.69 0.66 -7.62
N SER A 105 4.46 0.15 -7.79
CA SER A 105 4.17 -1.27 -7.92
C SER A 105 4.03 -1.59 -9.42
N PRO A 106 5.05 -2.21 -10.05
CA PRO A 106 5.11 -2.33 -11.52
C PRO A 106 3.91 -3.03 -12.18
N ARG A 107 3.21 -3.91 -11.46
CA ARG A 107 1.97 -4.58 -11.94
C ARG A 107 0.68 -3.80 -11.69
N THR A 108 0.75 -2.71 -10.94
CA THR A 108 -0.37 -1.80 -10.72
C THR A 108 -0.21 -0.64 -11.67
N LEU A 109 -1.10 -0.55 -12.64
CA LEU A 109 -1.02 0.41 -13.72
C LEU A 109 -2.08 1.48 -13.52
N TYR A 110 -1.71 2.74 -13.70
CA TYR A 110 -2.68 3.78 -13.96
C TYR A 110 -3.19 3.63 -15.40
N VAL A 111 -4.49 3.45 -15.58
CA VAL A 111 -5.12 3.34 -16.89
C VAL A 111 -5.88 4.63 -17.15
N ASP A 112 -5.41 5.35 -18.18
CA ASP A 112 -5.97 6.64 -18.55
C ASP A 112 -7.20 6.43 -19.43
N GLN A 113 -8.37 6.41 -18.80
CA GLN A 113 -9.65 6.42 -19.50
C GLN A 113 -10.21 7.86 -19.50
N PRO A 114 -10.67 8.37 -20.66
CA PRO A 114 -11.33 9.68 -20.71
C PRO A 114 -12.47 9.76 -19.69
N ASN A 115 -12.42 10.76 -18.80
CA ASN A 115 -13.36 11.04 -17.71
C ASN A 115 -13.38 10.07 -16.53
N ASP A 116 -12.78 8.87 -16.63
CA ASP A 116 -12.88 7.89 -15.55
C ASP A 116 -11.58 7.13 -15.23
N PRO A 117 -10.53 7.83 -14.79
CA PRO A 117 -9.25 7.24 -14.45
C PRO A 117 -9.36 6.17 -13.35
N LEU A 118 -8.59 5.09 -13.50
CA LEU A 118 -8.48 4.03 -12.49
C LEU A 118 -7.06 3.48 -12.39
N PHE A 119 -6.79 2.79 -11.29
CA PHE A 119 -5.66 1.88 -11.18
C PHE A 119 -6.13 0.46 -11.42
N VAL A 120 -5.36 -0.32 -12.17
CA VAL A 120 -5.62 -1.73 -12.42
C VAL A 120 -4.42 -2.53 -11.91
N LYS A 121 -4.67 -3.39 -10.93
CA LYS A 121 -3.66 -4.25 -10.31
C LYS A 121 -3.72 -5.62 -10.96
N LEU A 122 -2.70 -5.94 -11.76
CA LEU A 122 -2.69 -7.12 -12.64
C LEU A 122 -1.96 -8.31 -12.01
N ALA A 123 -2.33 -9.51 -12.46
CA ALA A 123 -1.50 -10.70 -12.31
C ALA A 123 -0.16 -10.55 -13.05
N TYR A 124 0.89 -11.13 -12.47
CA TYR A 124 2.23 -11.16 -13.05
C TYR A 124 2.95 -12.45 -12.61
N GLN A 125 3.04 -13.42 -13.52
CA GLN A 125 3.52 -14.79 -13.25
C GLN A 125 5.05 -14.91 -13.18
N ARG A 126 5.71 -13.83 -12.75
CA ARG A 126 7.16 -13.78 -12.48
C ARG A 126 7.40 -13.00 -11.19
N LEU A 127 8.63 -13.02 -10.69
CA LEU A 127 9.00 -12.29 -9.49
C LEU A 127 8.91 -10.77 -9.71
N ILE A 128 8.19 -10.09 -8.83
CA ILE A 128 8.34 -8.65 -8.60
C ILE A 128 8.69 -8.44 -7.12
N GLY A 129 9.87 -7.89 -6.88
CA GLY A 129 10.48 -7.87 -5.56
C GLY A 129 10.90 -9.29 -5.14
N ARG A 130 10.19 -9.90 -4.19
CA ARG A 130 10.59 -11.18 -3.57
C ARG A 130 9.56 -12.30 -3.70
N VAL A 131 8.46 -12.04 -4.42
CA VAL A 131 7.36 -12.98 -4.58
C VAL A 131 6.81 -12.91 -6.01
N THR A 132 6.31 -14.03 -6.51
CA THR A 132 5.50 -14.05 -7.73
C THR A 132 4.15 -13.40 -7.44
N ARG A 133 3.73 -12.50 -8.33
CA ARG A 133 2.58 -11.65 -8.09
C ARG A 133 1.33 -12.19 -8.78
N ARG A 134 0.89 -13.34 -8.29
CA ARG A 134 -0.36 -13.99 -8.68
C ARG A 134 -1.57 -13.13 -8.25
N MET A 135 -2.71 -13.36 -8.88
CA MET A 135 -3.98 -12.72 -8.52
C MET A 135 -5.11 -13.73 -8.64
N THR A 136 -5.18 -14.65 -7.68
CA THR A 136 -6.24 -15.66 -7.62
C THR A 136 -7.58 -15.07 -7.16
N ARG A 137 -8.65 -15.87 -7.25
CA ARG A 137 -9.96 -15.56 -6.66
C ARG A 137 -9.88 -15.01 -5.24
N ARG A 138 -9.09 -15.65 -4.37
CA ARG A 138 -8.93 -15.23 -2.95
C ARG A 138 -8.30 -13.84 -2.83
N HIS A 139 -7.34 -13.51 -3.69
CA HIS A 139 -6.72 -12.18 -3.71
C HIS A 139 -7.73 -11.10 -4.11
N VAL A 140 -8.47 -11.33 -5.20
CA VAL A 140 -9.48 -10.39 -5.72
C VAL A 140 -10.60 -10.18 -4.71
N MET A 141 -11.18 -11.27 -4.18
CA MET A 141 -12.26 -11.19 -3.20
C MET A 141 -11.82 -10.49 -1.91
N SER A 142 -10.63 -10.83 -1.39
CA SER A 142 -10.13 -10.20 -0.16
C SER A 142 -9.89 -8.71 -0.34
N ALA A 143 -9.31 -8.28 -1.47
CA ALA A 143 -9.12 -6.86 -1.79
C ALA A 143 -10.46 -6.10 -1.74
N ILE A 144 -11.49 -6.61 -2.43
CA ILE A 144 -12.79 -5.95 -2.53
C ILE A 144 -13.52 -5.91 -1.19
N GLU A 145 -13.57 -7.03 -0.46
CA GLU A 145 -14.29 -7.12 0.81
C GLU A 145 -13.68 -6.24 1.89
N ILE A 146 -12.35 -6.26 2.02
CA ILE A 146 -11.62 -5.43 2.99
C ILE A 146 -11.81 -3.95 2.62
N SER A 147 -11.72 -3.62 1.33
CA SER A 147 -11.92 -2.25 0.89
C SER A 147 -13.32 -1.74 1.17
N ARG A 148 -14.35 -2.58 0.95
CA ARG A 148 -15.75 -2.25 1.30
C ARG A 148 -15.92 -2.06 2.81
N CYS A 149 -15.37 -2.95 3.62
CA CYS A 149 -15.44 -2.85 5.08
C CYS A 149 -14.84 -1.52 5.58
N LEU A 150 -13.65 -1.15 5.09
CA LEU A 150 -13.01 0.13 5.42
C LEU A 150 -13.80 1.33 4.90
N LYS A 151 -14.31 1.27 3.66
CA LYS A 151 -15.12 2.36 3.06
C LYS A 151 -16.39 2.60 3.88
N ASP A 152 -17.10 1.54 4.23
CA ASP A 152 -18.32 1.61 5.04
C ASP A 152 -18.03 2.22 6.42
N ALA A 153 -16.90 1.86 7.04
CA ALA A 153 -16.49 2.42 8.32
C ALA A 153 -16.16 3.92 8.23
N ILE A 154 -15.51 4.35 7.15
CA ILE A 154 -15.24 5.77 6.87
C ILE A 154 -16.55 6.53 6.65
N ASP A 155 -17.43 6.03 5.79
CA ASP A 155 -18.70 6.67 5.44
C ASP A 155 -19.63 6.81 6.65
N ARG A 156 -19.62 5.80 7.54
CA ARG A 156 -20.34 5.80 8.82
C ARG A 156 -19.63 6.57 9.93
N ARG A 157 -18.46 7.17 9.66
CA ARG A 157 -17.64 7.95 10.61
C ARG A 157 -17.24 7.15 11.86
N LEU A 158 -17.01 5.84 11.68
CA LEU A 158 -16.47 4.98 12.73
C LEU A 158 -14.95 5.14 12.88
N LEU A 159 -14.28 5.54 11.80
CA LEU A 159 -12.87 5.91 11.79
C LEU A 159 -12.70 7.44 11.81
N PRO A 160 -11.59 7.96 12.37
CA PRO A 160 -11.21 9.36 12.23
C PRO A 160 -11.32 9.86 10.78
N PRO A 161 -11.84 11.09 10.53
CA PRO A 161 -12.05 11.60 9.17
C PRO A 161 -10.76 11.80 8.37
N GLN A 162 -9.60 11.85 9.05
CA GLN A 162 -8.28 11.92 8.42
C GLN A 162 -7.84 10.57 7.83
N ILE A 163 -8.50 9.45 8.16
CA ILE A 163 -8.19 8.15 7.59
C ILE A 163 -9.01 7.97 6.31
N GLN A 164 -8.31 7.71 5.22
CA GLN A 164 -8.90 7.51 3.91
C GLN A 164 -8.37 6.21 3.29
N ILE A 165 -8.97 5.78 2.18
CA ILE A 165 -8.47 4.64 1.41
C ILE A 165 -8.55 4.92 -0.09
N PHE A 166 -7.70 4.26 -0.85
CA PHE A 166 -7.95 4.03 -2.27
C PHE A 166 -8.84 2.80 -2.41
N HIS A 167 -10.11 3.01 -2.71
CA HIS A 167 -11.10 1.96 -2.73
C HIS A 167 -10.86 0.98 -3.89
N GLU A 168 -10.75 -0.30 -3.56
CA GLU A 168 -10.66 -1.45 -4.48
C GLU A 168 -12.07 -2.03 -4.60
N TYR A 169 -12.80 -1.65 -5.64
CA TYR A 169 -14.26 -1.82 -5.70
C TYR A 169 -14.72 -2.90 -6.67
N ALA A 170 -13.87 -3.28 -7.64
CA ALA A 170 -14.19 -4.27 -8.65
C ALA A 170 -12.97 -5.13 -8.97
N GLY A 171 -13.21 -6.26 -9.61
CA GLY A 171 -12.15 -7.10 -10.13
C GLY A 171 -12.70 -8.30 -10.89
N ALA A 172 -11.79 -9.08 -11.44
CA ALA A 172 -12.14 -10.33 -12.11
C ALA A 172 -11.09 -11.40 -11.83
N TYR A 173 -11.53 -12.66 -11.83
CA TYR A 173 -10.70 -13.83 -11.61
C TYR A 173 -11.23 -15.01 -12.44
N PHE A 174 -10.40 -16.03 -12.64
CA PHE A 174 -10.80 -17.30 -13.27
C PHE A 174 -11.07 -18.39 -12.21
N ASP A 175 -11.77 -19.44 -12.63
CA ASP A 175 -12.07 -20.59 -11.76
C ASP A 175 -10.81 -21.19 -11.13
N ASP A 176 -10.96 -21.65 -9.88
CA ASP A 176 -9.86 -22.22 -9.09
C ASP A 176 -9.26 -23.48 -9.76
N ASP A 177 -10.07 -24.21 -10.53
CA ASP A 177 -9.69 -25.44 -11.26
C ASP A 177 -9.16 -25.18 -12.69
N SER A 178 -9.06 -23.92 -13.12
CA SER A 178 -8.55 -23.55 -14.44
C SER A 178 -7.03 -23.35 -14.44
N ASP A 179 -6.37 -23.53 -15.59
CA ASP A 179 -4.97 -23.15 -15.79
C ASP A 179 -4.73 -21.63 -15.61
N LEU A 180 -5.81 -20.86 -15.56
CA LEU A 180 -5.81 -19.42 -15.34
C LEU A 180 -6.08 -19.04 -13.87
N THR A 181 -6.10 -19.99 -12.94
CA THR A 181 -6.40 -19.76 -11.50
C THR A 181 -5.57 -18.65 -10.85
N ASP A 182 -4.32 -18.46 -11.30
CA ASP A 182 -3.41 -17.40 -10.81
C ASP A 182 -3.58 -16.06 -11.53
N TRP A 183 -4.52 -15.97 -12.46
CA TRP A 183 -4.81 -14.79 -13.28
C TRP A 183 -6.07 -14.09 -12.77
N GLY A 184 -5.90 -12.81 -12.49
CA GLY A 184 -6.99 -11.94 -12.10
C GLY A 184 -6.51 -10.51 -12.10
N PHE A 185 -7.43 -9.60 -11.84
CA PHE A 185 -7.11 -8.21 -11.59
C PHE A 185 -8.07 -7.56 -10.60
N VAL A 186 -7.63 -6.45 -10.03
CA VAL A 186 -8.42 -5.59 -9.16
C VAL A 186 -8.41 -4.17 -9.72
N GLU A 187 -9.59 -3.57 -9.80
CA GLU A 187 -9.77 -2.15 -10.07
C GLU A 187 -9.77 -1.36 -8.77
N ARG A 188 -9.05 -0.25 -8.79
CA ARG A 188 -8.93 0.68 -7.66
C ARG A 188 -9.20 2.09 -8.15
N GLN A 189 -9.96 2.85 -7.37
CA GLN A 189 -10.23 4.26 -7.68
C GLN A 189 -8.91 5.04 -7.80
N ALA A 190 -8.80 5.89 -8.82
CA ALA A 190 -7.64 6.76 -8.97
C ALA A 190 -7.67 7.99 -8.06
N ARG A 191 -8.85 8.33 -7.53
CA ARG A 191 -9.10 9.50 -6.70
C ARG A 191 -9.69 9.09 -5.37
N VAL A 192 -9.33 9.83 -4.32
CA VAL A 192 -9.91 9.70 -2.98
C VAL A 192 -10.81 10.92 -2.75
N GLU A 193 -12.12 10.71 -2.76
CA GLU A 193 -13.14 11.77 -2.84
C GLU A 193 -12.98 12.89 -1.80
N ALA A 194 -12.75 12.53 -0.53
CA ALA A 194 -12.66 13.50 0.56
C ALA A 194 -11.45 14.45 0.46
N VAL A 195 -10.47 14.14 -0.40
CA VAL A 195 -9.18 14.84 -0.46
C VAL A 195 -8.72 15.15 -1.88
N GLN A 196 -9.62 15.14 -2.87
CA GLN A 196 -9.29 15.41 -4.27
C GLN A 196 -8.67 16.79 -4.51
N GLN A 197 -8.98 17.75 -3.63
CA GLN A 197 -8.44 19.11 -3.67
C GLN A 197 -6.99 19.22 -3.18
N PHE A 198 -6.41 18.14 -2.66
CA PHE A 198 -5.07 18.14 -2.06
C PHE A 198 -4.07 17.36 -2.92
N PRO A 199 -2.81 17.82 -3.05
CA PRO A 199 -1.74 17.01 -3.59
C PRO A 199 -1.59 15.69 -2.81
N LEU A 200 -1.58 14.58 -3.54
CA LEU A 200 -1.34 13.25 -2.98
C LEU A 200 0.14 12.91 -3.10
N ILE A 201 0.74 12.50 -1.99
CA ILE A 201 2.18 12.21 -1.89
C ILE A 201 2.36 10.78 -1.36
N PRO A 202 2.86 9.83 -2.17
CA PRO A 202 3.28 8.53 -1.65
C PRO A 202 4.29 8.74 -0.52
N ALA A 203 4.13 8.01 0.59
CA ALA A 203 4.92 8.30 1.78
C ALA A 203 6.44 8.11 1.55
N PHE A 204 6.85 7.18 0.69
CA PHE A 204 8.25 7.04 0.30
C PHE A 204 8.83 8.29 -0.38
N SER A 205 8.01 9.03 -1.13
CA SER A 205 8.45 10.23 -1.85
C SER A 205 8.85 11.37 -0.92
N LEU A 206 8.42 11.35 0.34
CA LEU A 206 8.83 12.35 1.34
C LEU A 206 10.31 12.27 1.68
N PHE A 207 10.87 11.05 1.72
CA PHE A 207 12.25 10.80 2.15
C PHE A 207 13.16 10.25 1.04
N ALA A 208 12.61 9.99 -0.15
CA ALA A 208 13.36 9.56 -1.33
C ALA A 208 14.39 10.61 -1.79
N THR A 209 15.52 10.11 -2.30
CA THR A 209 16.67 10.88 -2.77
C THR A 209 17.22 10.43 -4.12
N ALA A 210 16.72 9.32 -4.67
CA ALA A 210 17.11 8.77 -5.95
C ALA A 210 16.62 9.63 -7.13
N HIS A 211 17.10 9.27 -8.33
CA HIS A 211 16.68 9.84 -9.62
C HIS A 211 16.83 11.37 -9.75
N GLY A 212 17.92 11.92 -9.17
CA GLY A 212 18.34 13.32 -9.38
C GLY A 212 17.97 14.29 -8.26
N SER A 213 17.22 13.84 -7.26
CA SER A 213 16.79 14.66 -6.12
C SER A 213 17.80 14.65 -4.97
N LYS A 214 18.75 15.61 -4.94
CA LYS A 214 19.72 15.72 -3.81
C LYS A 214 19.10 16.03 -2.43
N ILE A 215 17.87 16.56 -2.42
CA ILE A 215 17.18 17.05 -1.20
C ILE A 215 15.82 16.34 -1.09
N PRO A 216 15.54 15.57 -0.04
CA PRO A 216 14.22 14.95 0.17
C PRO A 216 13.07 15.95 0.09
N LEU A 217 11.88 15.51 -0.37
CA LEU A 217 10.72 16.40 -0.43
C LEU A 217 10.32 16.93 0.94
N LEU A 218 10.45 16.11 1.99
CA LEU A 218 10.20 16.52 3.37
C LEU A 218 11.09 17.70 3.79
N HIS A 219 12.34 17.75 3.33
CA HIS A 219 13.24 18.85 3.65
C HIS A 219 12.74 20.17 3.07
N ALA A 220 12.32 20.16 1.80
CA ALA A 220 11.71 21.32 1.17
C ALA A 220 10.44 21.77 1.90
N ILE A 221 9.61 20.82 2.35
CA ILE A 221 8.41 21.12 3.17
C ILE A 221 8.81 21.79 4.50
N MET A 222 9.81 21.26 5.21
CA MET A 222 10.28 21.79 6.50
C MET A 222 10.97 23.15 6.38
N GLU A 223 11.55 23.48 5.23
CA GLU A 223 12.09 24.81 4.95
C GLU A 223 10.98 25.84 4.71
N ARG A 224 9.87 25.43 4.11
CA ARG A 224 8.69 26.28 3.93
C ARG A 224 7.87 26.43 5.22
N SER A 225 7.80 25.38 6.03
CA SER A 225 7.04 25.32 7.27
C SER A 225 7.97 25.00 8.43
N THR A 226 8.71 26.00 8.88
CA THR A 226 9.79 25.85 9.90
C THR A 226 9.32 25.27 11.22
N ASP A 227 8.03 25.41 11.56
CA ASP A 227 7.44 24.82 12.76
C ASP A 227 7.56 23.29 12.76
N LEU A 228 7.61 22.66 11.59
CA LEU A 228 7.81 21.22 11.45
C LEU A 228 9.21 20.77 11.90
N ARG A 229 10.16 21.69 12.16
CA ARG A 229 11.44 21.34 12.82
C ARG A 229 11.25 21.05 14.31
N ASN A 230 10.14 21.49 14.91
CA ASN A 230 9.79 21.14 16.28
C ASN A 230 9.29 19.67 16.34
N PRO A 231 9.81 18.85 17.27
CA PRO A 231 9.40 17.45 17.41
C PRO A 231 7.90 17.26 17.62
N GLU A 232 7.26 18.12 18.39
CA GLU A 232 5.82 18.02 18.69
C GLU A 232 4.98 18.35 17.46
N CYS A 233 5.33 19.43 16.75
CA CYS A 233 4.62 19.81 15.52
C CYS A 233 4.73 18.70 14.46
N PHE A 234 5.93 18.11 14.30
CA PHE A 234 6.13 16.99 13.38
C PHE A 234 5.38 15.73 13.81
N PHE A 235 5.43 15.40 15.11
CA PHE A 235 4.69 14.28 15.68
C PHE A 235 3.20 14.40 15.37
N VAL A 236 2.58 15.52 15.72
CA VAL A 236 1.14 15.74 15.55
C VAL A 236 0.75 15.75 14.06
N SER A 237 1.58 16.32 13.20
CA SER A 237 1.22 16.55 11.79
C SER A 237 1.48 15.34 10.89
N TYR A 238 2.58 14.61 11.11
CA TYR A 238 3.03 13.55 10.20
C TYR A 238 2.99 12.16 10.84
N ILE A 239 3.35 12.02 12.12
CA ILE A 239 3.49 10.69 12.72
C ILE A 239 2.19 10.19 13.35
N ARG A 240 1.53 11.02 14.15
CA ARG A 240 0.28 10.68 14.82
C ARG A 240 -0.80 10.20 13.83
N PRO A 241 -1.02 10.83 12.66
CA PRO A 241 -2.00 10.32 11.69
C PRO A 241 -1.70 8.89 11.23
N LEU A 242 -0.43 8.49 11.11
CA LEU A 242 -0.05 7.11 10.78
C LEU A 242 -0.41 6.14 11.89
N LEU A 243 -0.13 6.51 13.14
CA LEU A 243 -0.44 5.68 14.31
C LEU A 243 -1.96 5.57 14.50
N ASP A 244 -2.69 6.67 14.30
CA ASP A 244 -4.16 6.67 14.32
C ASP A 244 -4.72 5.78 13.20
N LEU A 245 -4.20 5.87 11.97
CA LEU A 245 -4.57 4.98 10.87
C LEU A 245 -4.37 3.51 11.25
N TYR A 246 -3.19 3.16 11.77
CA TYR A 246 -2.86 1.78 12.09
C TYR A 246 -3.73 1.22 13.23
N PHE A 247 -3.77 1.91 14.36
CA PHE A 247 -4.44 1.41 15.55
C PHE A 247 -5.97 1.50 15.46
N GLU A 248 -6.53 2.56 14.90
CA GLU A 248 -8.00 2.67 14.82
C GLU A 248 -8.58 1.63 13.85
N ILE A 249 -7.90 1.30 12.74
CA ILE A 249 -8.35 0.22 11.85
C ILE A 249 -8.39 -1.13 12.59
N ILE A 250 -7.37 -1.44 13.40
CA ILE A 250 -7.35 -2.67 14.22
C ILE A 250 -8.46 -2.65 15.27
N ILE A 251 -8.57 -1.56 16.04
CA ILE A 251 -9.47 -1.49 17.17
C ILE A 251 -10.95 -1.44 16.74
N VAL A 252 -11.24 -0.78 15.61
CA VAL A 252 -12.62 -0.60 15.14
C VAL A 252 -13.08 -1.73 14.24
N LEU A 253 -12.17 -2.35 13.47
CA LEU A 253 -12.54 -3.33 12.44
C LEU A 253 -11.88 -4.71 12.60
N GLY A 254 -10.91 -4.87 13.50
CA GLY A 254 -10.13 -6.11 13.60
C GLY A 254 -9.30 -6.40 12.35
N LEU A 255 -8.95 -5.36 11.60
CA LEU A 255 -8.15 -5.46 10.38
C LEU A 255 -6.73 -4.96 10.66
N GLN A 256 -5.72 -5.70 10.23
CA GLN A 256 -4.33 -5.34 10.47
C GLN A 256 -3.67 -4.87 9.17
N PRO A 257 -3.43 -3.56 9.01
CA PRO A 257 -2.92 -3.01 7.76
C PRO A 257 -1.41 -3.26 7.58
N GLU A 258 -0.99 -3.58 6.35
CA GLU A 258 0.42 -3.56 5.94
C GLU A 258 0.84 -2.12 5.56
N ALA A 259 1.02 -1.27 6.58
CA ALA A 259 1.20 0.18 6.44
C ALA A 259 2.66 0.62 6.17
N HIS A 260 3.32 0.02 5.19
CA HIS A 260 4.65 0.46 4.73
C HIS A 260 4.57 1.67 3.80
N SER A 261 5.71 2.31 3.53
CA SER A 261 5.79 3.57 2.78
C SER A 261 5.21 3.54 1.36
N GLN A 262 5.17 2.37 0.70
CA GLN A 262 4.45 2.19 -0.58
C GLN A 262 2.93 2.12 -0.45
N ASN A 263 2.36 1.71 0.68
CA ASN A 263 0.91 1.56 0.86
C ASN A 263 0.26 2.77 1.54
N VAL A 264 1.06 3.71 2.01
CA VAL A 264 0.59 4.93 2.68
C VAL A 264 0.80 6.15 1.78
N ILE A 265 -0.23 7.00 1.71
CA ILE A 265 -0.26 8.22 0.90
C ILE A 265 -0.71 9.37 1.80
N TYR A 266 0.01 10.48 1.78
CA TYR A 266 -0.40 11.72 2.45
C TYR A 266 -1.20 12.59 1.49
N ALA A 267 -2.31 13.14 1.95
CA ALA A 267 -2.99 14.25 1.27
C ALA A 267 -2.57 15.56 1.94
N LEU A 268 -1.75 16.38 1.27
CA LEU A 268 -1.22 17.60 1.86
C LEU A 268 -2.21 18.75 1.76
N GLY A 269 -2.64 19.25 2.91
CA GLY A 269 -3.53 20.38 3.06
C GLY A 269 -2.85 21.73 2.82
N SER A 270 -3.52 22.79 3.28
CA SER A 270 -2.91 24.12 3.35
C SER A 270 -1.64 24.09 4.21
N ASN A 271 -0.66 24.92 3.84
CA ASN A 271 0.65 25.02 4.53
C ASN A 271 1.45 23.70 4.58
N LEU A 272 1.16 22.76 3.66
CA LEU A 272 1.86 21.48 3.53
C LEU A 272 1.68 20.54 4.73
N ILE A 273 0.70 20.80 5.60
CA ILE A 273 0.34 19.92 6.71
C ILE A 273 -0.62 18.84 6.18
N PRO A 274 -0.41 17.55 6.47
CA PRO A 274 -1.35 16.51 6.06
C PRO A 274 -2.79 16.77 6.54
N ALA A 275 -3.72 16.84 5.60
CA ALA A 275 -5.15 16.87 5.89
C ALA A 275 -5.70 15.45 6.14
N ALA A 276 -5.07 14.44 5.52
CA ALA A 276 -5.42 13.04 5.66
C ALA A 276 -4.24 12.13 5.34
N VAL A 277 -4.39 10.86 5.73
CA VAL A 277 -3.56 9.74 5.31
C VAL A 277 -4.45 8.68 4.69
N ALA A 278 -4.07 8.20 3.51
CA ALA A 278 -4.79 7.18 2.76
C ALA A 278 -3.99 5.87 2.71
N LEU A 279 -4.70 4.75 2.90
CA LEU A 279 -4.17 3.41 2.70
C LEU A 279 -4.55 2.87 1.31
N ARG A 280 -3.70 2.05 0.72
CA ARG A 280 -4.01 1.25 -0.49
C ARG A 280 -3.50 -0.18 -0.33
N ASP A 281 -3.85 -1.03 -1.30
CA ASP A 281 -3.45 -2.44 -1.35
C ASP A 281 -4.16 -3.31 -0.29
N MET A 282 -5.49 -3.42 -0.42
CA MET A 282 -6.33 -4.08 0.59
C MET A 282 -6.17 -5.60 0.60
N GLU A 283 -5.69 -6.19 -0.50
CA GLU A 283 -5.25 -7.59 -0.57
C GLU A 283 -4.22 -7.95 0.52
N SER A 284 -3.41 -6.98 0.95
CA SER A 284 -2.31 -7.20 1.91
C SER A 284 -2.75 -7.19 3.37
N VAL A 285 -3.93 -6.64 3.68
CA VAL A 285 -4.47 -6.44 5.03
C VAL A 285 -4.92 -7.78 5.61
N ASP A 286 -4.47 -8.09 6.82
CA ASP A 286 -4.85 -9.32 7.51
C ASP A 286 -6.18 -9.14 8.27
N LYS A 287 -7.02 -10.18 8.28
CA LYS A 287 -8.26 -10.29 9.05
C LYS A 287 -7.92 -10.92 10.41
N ASP A 288 -7.86 -10.14 11.47
CA ASP A 288 -7.50 -10.62 12.81
C ASP A 288 -8.75 -11.06 13.56
N LEU A 289 -9.06 -12.35 13.47
CA LEU A 289 -10.21 -12.95 14.14
C LEU A 289 -10.05 -12.90 15.66
N GLY A 290 -8.82 -12.94 16.18
CA GLY A 290 -8.57 -12.83 17.62
C GLY A 290 -8.95 -11.46 18.18
N ILE A 291 -8.75 -10.41 17.40
CA ILE A 291 -9.17 -9.05 17.74
C ILE A 291 -10.66 -8.85 17.51
N MET A 292 -11.21 -9.35 16.41
CA MET A 292 -12.65 -9.33 16.17
C MET A 292 -13.41 -10.01 17.31
N ASP A 293 -12.95 -11.18 17.77
CA ASP A 293 -13.54 -11.89 18.90
C ASP A 293 -13.43 -11.08 20.20
N HIS A 294 -12.24 -10.48 20.47
CA HIS A 294 -12.01 -9.67 21.66
C HIS A 294 -12.99 -8.49 21.76
N PHE A 295 -13.27 -7.82 20.64
CA PHE A 295 -14.20 -6.71 20.57
C PHE A 295 -15.63 -7.11 20.18
N ARG A 296 -15.93 -8.41 20.10
CA ARG A 296 -17.26 -8.96 19.73
C ARG A 296 -17.78 -8.47 18.39
N MET A 297 -16.88 -8.32 17.42
CA MET A 297 -17.19 -7.99 16.04
C MET A 297 -17.69 -9.23 15.30
N SER A 298 -18.62 -9.05 14.37
CA SER A 298 -19.09 -10.13 13.49
C SER A 298 -18.44 -9.98 12.12
N PRO A 299 -17.49 -10.86 11.73
CA PRO A 299 -16.87 -10.77 10.41
C PRO A 299 -17.90 -11.05 9.32
N SER A 300 -17.93 -10.21 8.29
CA SER A 300 -18.80 -10.37 7.12
C SER A 300 -18.04 -10.79 5.84
N PHE A 301 -16.86 -11.37 6.00
CA PHE A 301 -15.99 -11.77 4.90
C PHE A 301 -16.35 -13.17 4.41
N THR A 302 -16.36 -13.39 3.09
CA THR A 302 -16.57 -14.73 2.52
C THR A 302 -15.27 -15.54 2.52
N GLU A 303 -14.12 -14.89 2.34
CA GLU A 303 -12.80 -15.53 2.31
C GLU A 303 -12.11 -15.50 3.69
N LEU A 304 -12.64 -16.24 4.67
CA LEU A 304 -12.10 -16.32 6.05
C LEU A 304 -10.89 -17.25 6.23
N THR A 305 -10.39 -17.85 5.16
CA THR A 305 -9.20 -18.72 5.18
C THR A 305 -7.97 -18.05 4.57
N TYR A 306 -8.17 -16.96 3.82
CA TYR A 306 -7.10 -16.20 3.21
C TYR A 306 -6.75 -15.01 4.10
N LYS A 307 -5.44 -14.77 4.32
CA LYS A 307 -4.94 -13.59 5.06
C LYS A 307 -5.68 -13.38 6.38
N THR A 308 -5.83 -14.47 7.13
CA THR A 308 -6.58 -14.50 8.38
C THR A 308 -5.63 -14.88 9.50
N LEU A 309 -5.68 -14.14 10.61
CA LEU A 309 -4.92 -14.40 11.82
C LEU A 309 -5.86 -14.88 12.92
N ARG A 310 -5.47 -15.99 13.57
CA ARG A 310 -6.17 -16.57 14.71
C ARG A 310 -5.22 -16.65 15.88
N LYS A 311 -5.74 -16.53 17.11
CA LYS A 311 -4.94 -16.67 18.33
C LYS A 311 -4.22 -18.02 18.43
N SER A 312 -4.76 -19.06 17.78
CA SER A 312 -4.15 -20.40 17.72
C SER A 312 -2.96 -20.50 16.76
N ASP A 313 -2.75 -19.52 15.88
CA ASP A 313 -1.70 -19.57 14.88
C ASP A 313 -0.34 -19.35 15.54
N TYR A 314 0.66 -20.16 15.17
CA TYR A 314 2.00 -20.09 15.76
C TYR A 314 2.66 -18.72 15.63
N ASN A 315 2.26 -17.94 14.62
CA ASN A 315 2.80 -16.62 14.30
C ASN A 315 1.84 -15.48 14.65
N TYR A 316 0.80 -15.68 15.46
CA TYR A 316 -0.18 -14.65 15.78
C TYR A 316 0.48 -13.33 16.27
N GLN A 317 1.22 -13.39 17.38
CA GLN A 317 1.96 -12.25 17.93
C GLN A 317 3.11 -11.80 17.02
N ILE A 318 3.74 -12.74 16.32
CA ILE A 318 4.83 -12.46 15.37
C ILE A 318 4.31 -11.54 14.27
N MET A 319 3.12 -11.81 13.74
CA MET A 319 2.49 -11.01 12.69
C MET A 319 2.11 -9.61 13.16
N HIS A 320 1.62 -9.48 14.39
CA HIS A 320 1.37 -8.16 15.01
C HIS A 320 2.62 -7.31 15.04
N SER A 321 3.71 -7.86 15.59
CA SER A 321 5.00 -7.20 15.59
C SER A 321 5.51 -6.92 14.17
N PHE A 322 5.40 -7.89 13.27
CA PHE A 322 5.88 -7.74 11.90
C PHE A 322 5.19 -6.58 11.16
N MET A 323 3.87 -6.43 11.27
CA MET A 323 3.20 -5.31 10.60
C MET A 323 3.45 -3.96 11.30
N PHE A 324 3.51 -3.92 12.63
CA PHE A 324 3.72 -2.67 13.35
C PHE A 324 5.20 -2.26 13.39
N ASP A 325 6.06 -3.08 13.98
CA ASP A 325 7.47 -2.75 14.22
C ASP A 325 8.25 -2.69 12.90
N PHE A 326 8.05 -3.67 12.01
CA PHE A 326 8.82 -3.73 10.76
C PHE A 326 8.16 -2.95 9.62
N LYS A 327 6.90 -3.24 9.26
CA LYS A 327 6.25 -2.62 8.09
C LYS A 327 5.91 -1.15 8.29
N LEU A 328 5.30 -0.78 9.41
CA LEU A 328 5.05 0.62 9.73
C LEU A 328 6.29 1.29 10.33
N GLY A 329 6.94 0.66 11.31
CA GLY A 329 8.08 1.22 12.04
C GLY A 329 9.31 1.38 11.16
N GLU A 330 9.97 0.29 10.81
CA GLU A 330 11.25 0.31 10.09
C GLU A 330 11.13 0.73 8.60
N TYR A 331 10.00 0.44 7.95
CA TYR A 331 9.79 0.73 6.51
C TYR A 331 9.14 2.08 6.21
N LEU A 332 8.62 2.78 7.22
CA LEU A 332 7.97 4.08 7.05
C LEU A 332 8.37 5.09 8.13
N ILE A 333 8.06 4.83 9.40
CA ILE A 333 8.29 5.81 10.49
C ILE A 333 9.78 6.13 10.61
N ARG A 334 10.65 5.12 10.67
CA ARG A 334 12.10 5.32 10.81
C ARG A 334 12.71 6.12 9.65
N PRO A 335 12.53 5.75 8.36
CA PRO A 335 13.03 6.57 7.26
C PRO A 335 12.52 8.01 7.30
N LEU A 336 11.26 8.19 7.70
CA LEU A 336 10.62 9.50 7.81
C LEU A 336 11.24 10.34 8.95
N THR A 337 11.44 9.76 10.13
CA THR A 337 12.09 10.44 11.28
C THR A 337 13.58 10.67 11.04
N ASP A 338 14.28 9.72 10.42
CA ASP A 338 15.70 9.85 10.08
C ASP A 338 15.89 10.96 9.03
N CYS A 339 14.97 11.07 8.07
CA CYS A 339 14.93 12.18 7.12
C CYS A 339 14.72 13.52 7.83
N TRP A 340 13.69 13.61 8.67
CA TRP A 340 13.37 14.82 9.44
C TRP A 340 14.51 15.28 10.35
N ALA A 341 15.16 14.35 11.06
CA ALA A 341 16.23 14.62 12.02
C ALA A 341 17.45 15.30 11.38
N LYS A 342 17.71 15.09 10.09
CA LYS A 342 18.79 15.76 9.36
C LYS A 342 18.64 17.29 9.34
N LEU A 343 17.42 17.82 9.45
CA LEU A 343 17.16 19.26 9.54
C LEU A 343 16.76 19.74 10.93
N ALA A 344 16.12 18.88 11.75
CA ALA A 344 15.72 19.22 13.11
C ALA A 344 16.87 19.09 14.14
N GLY A 345 17.93 18.37 13.79
CA GLY A 345 19.08 18.05 14.66
C GLY A 345 18.95 16.71 15.37
N GLU A 346 20.06 15.98 15.54
CA GLU A 346 20.06 14.59 16.04
C GLU A 346 19.48 14.42 17.45
N ARG A 347 19.62 15.44 18.32
CA ARG A 347 19.02 15.41 19.68
C ARG A 347 17.49 15.35 19.64
N ALA A 348 16.87 15.75 18.53
CA ALA A 348 15.44 15.74 18.33
C ALA A 348 14.90 14.32 18.07
N THR A 349 15.74 13.39 17.59
CA THR A 349 15.36 11.99 17.29
C THR A 349 14.86 11.26 18.53
N ALA A 350 15.59 11.34 19.65
CA ALA A 350 15.18 10.67 20.89
C ALA A 350 13.84 11.22 21.43
N VAL A 351 13.58 12.51 21.23
CA VAL A 351 12.33 13.15 21.66
C VAL A 351 11.15 12.63 20.82
N ILE A 352 11.29 12.61 19.48
CA ILE A 352 10.22 12.13 18.61
C ILE A 352 9.98 10.63 18.82
N GLU A 353 11.01 9.80 18.96
CA GLU A 353 10.87 8.38 19.26
C GLU A 353 10.18 8.14 20.61
N GLY A 354 10.50 8.95 21.63
CA GLY A 354 9.81 8.93 22.92
C GLY A 354 8.32 9.27 22.82
N ARG A 355 7.96 10.28 22.00
CA ARG A 355 6.57 10.64 21.72
C ARG A 355 5.81 9.53 21.02
N ILE A 356 6.42 8.93 20.00
CA ILE A 356 5.85 7.79 19.27
C ILE A 356 5.59 6.63 20.23
N ARG A 357 6.59 6.25 21.02
CA ARG A 357 6.47 5.15 22.00
C ARG A 357 5.36 5.40 23.01
N GLY A 358 5.31 6.59 23.59
CA GLY A 358 4.27 6.95 24.55
C GLY A 358 2.86 6.90 23.94
N TYR A 359 2.69 7.36 22.71
CA TYR A 359 1.40 7.31 22.02
C TYR A 359 0.99 5.89 21.62
N SER A 360 1.92 5.10 21.09
CA SER A 360 1.69 3.68 20.80
C SER A 360 1.29 2.92 22.06
N GLN A 361 1.98 3.15 23.18
CA GLN A 361 1.65 2.56 24.48
C GLN A 361 0.25 2.92 24.95
N ASP A 362 -0.18 4.15 24.72
CA ASP A 362 -1.55 4.54 25.05
C ASP A 362 -2.60 3.80 24.20
N LYS A 363 -2.37 3.69 22.88
CA LYS A 363 -3.25 2.92 21.99
C LYS A 363 -3.28 1.43 22.35
N MET A 364 -2.13 0.85 22.70
CA MET A 364 -2.01 -0.56 23.08
C MET A 364 -2.82 -0.93 24.32
N LYS A 365 -3.11 0.01 25.23
CA LYS A 365 -4.00 -0.25 26.40
C LYS A 365 -5.43 -0.63 25.99
N ARG A 366 -5.84 -0.34 24.76
CA ARG A 366 -7.15 -0.72 24.21
C ARG A 366 -7.14 -2.12 23.61
N LEU A 367 -5.97 -2.72 23.38
CA LEU A 367 -5.79 -4.02 22.76
C LEU A 367 -5.58 -5.11 23.85
N PRO A 368 -5.70 -6.41 23.51
CA PRO A 368 -5.34 -7.49 24.41
C PRO A 368 -3.90 -7.36 24.93
N ASP A 369 -3.67 -7.72 26.20
CA ASP A 369 -2.34 -7.67 26.83
C ASP A 369 -1.30 -8.54 26.10
N ASP A 370 -1.75 -9.56 25.38
CA ASP A 370 -0.96 -10.47 24.57
C ASP A 370 -0.92 -10.08 23.09
N PHE A 371 -1.32 -8.86 22.72
CA PHE A 371 -1.32 -8.42 21.32
C PHE A 371 0.10 -8.45 20.72
N PHE A 372 1.10 -7.92 21.43
CA PHE A 372 2.49 -7.96 20.98
C PHE A 372 3.34 -8.98 21.75
N PRO A 373 4.39 -9.52 21.13
CA PRO A 373 5.38 -10.32 21.84
C PRO A 373 6.17 -9.43 22.82
N LYS A 374 6.49 -9.99 23.99
CA LYS A 374 7.14 -9.26 25.08
C LYS A 374 8.61 -8.96 24.77
N GLY A 375 8.97 -7.68 24.74
CA GLY A 375 10.37 -7.21 24.65
C GLY A 375 11.10 -7.48 23.32
N VAL A 376 10.44 -8.12 22.36
CA VAL A 376 11.01 -8.47 21.06
C VAL A 376 10.14 -7.97 19.92
N TRP A 377 10.74 -7.84 18.74
CA TRP A 377 10.05 -7.57 17.50
C TRP A 377 10.57 -8.43 16.35
N PHE A 378 9.81 -8.53 15.26
CA PHE A 378 10.08 -9.48 14.18
C PHE A 378 10.22 -8.83 12.80
N ASP A 379 11.23 -9.27 12.06
CA ASP A 379 11.39 -9.05 10.63
C ASP A 379 11.68 -10.38 9.90
N TYR A 380 12.19 -10.30 8.68
CA TYR A 380 12.72 -11.46 7.96
C TYR A 380 13.97 -11.07 7.17
N GLU A 381 14.71 -12.09 6.73
CA GLU A 381 15.82 -11.91 5.80
C GLU A 381 15.34 -11.38 4.43
N PRO A 382 16.15 -10.56 3.74
CA PRO A 382 15.85 -10.09 2.40
C PRO A 382 16.12 -11.21 1.37
N VAL A 383 15.33 -12.27 1.41
CA VAL A 383 15.41 -13.42 0.50
C VAL A 383 14.11 -13.61 -0.29
N VAL A 384 14.19 -14.28 -1.44
CA VAL A 384 13.00 -14.70 -2.20
C VAL A 384 12.23 -15.74 -1.38
N HIS A 385 10.92 -15.56 -1.24
CA HIS A 385 10.08 -16.38 -0.36
C HIS A 385 9.24 -17.43 -1.08
N GLU A 386 9.53 -17.76 -2.35
CA GLU A 386 8.81 -18.82 -3.06
C GLU A 386 9.18 -20.22 -2.53
N GLY A 387 8.17 -21.07 -2.37
CA GLY A 387 8.35 -22.51 -2.11
C GLY A 387 8.49 -22.95 -0.65
N SER A 388 8.63 -22.03 0.33
CA SER A 388 8.65 -22.40 1.75
C SER A 388 7.23 -22.48 2.33
N GLN A 389 6.87 -23.60 2.95
CA GLN A 389 5.57 -23.78 3.64
C GLN A 389 5.44 -22.88 4.87
N ILE A 390 6.56 -22.50 5.49
CA ILE A 390 6.60 -21.67 6.71
C ILE A 390 7.54 -20.49 6.46
N ARG A 391 7.03 -19.28 6.69
CA ARG A 391 7.86 -18.07 6.63
C ARG A 391 8.75 -18.02 7.87
N GLN A 392 10.06 -17.88 7.65
CA GLN A 392 11.01 -17.72 8.74
C GLN A 392 11.10 -16.26 9.16
N TYR A 393 10.84 -16.00 10.44
CA TYR A 393 10.96 -14.68 11.04
C TYR A 393 12.20 -14.60 11.91
N ARG A 394 12.84 -13.44 11.92
CA ARG A 394 13.99 -13.16 12.78
C ARG A 394 13.52 -12.29 13.94
N SER A 395 13.83 -12.72 15.15
CA SER A 395 13.53 -11.97 16.37
C SER A 395 14.64 -10.97 16.67
N ASN A 396 14.26 -9.76 17.03
CA ASN A 396 15.12 -8.67 17.45
C ASN A 396 14.67 -8.19 18.83
N SER A 397 15.59 -7.67 19.65
CA SER A 397 15.24 -7.09 20.96
C SER A 397 14.86 -5.62 20.84
N ALA A 398 14.21 -5.09 21.89
CA ALA A 398 13.96 -3.65 22.08
C ALA A 398 13.21 -2.99 20.90
N PRO A 399 11.90 -3.23 20.74
CA PRO A 399 11.10 -2.52 19.75
C PRO A 399 11.25 -1.01 19.91
N ARG A 400 11.52 -0.32 18.81
CA ARG A 400 11.85 1.10 18.83
C ARG A 400 10.65 1.99 19.20
N PHE A 401 9.46 1.63 18.72
CA PHE A 401 8.28 2.49 18.69
C PHE A 401 7.13 2.08 19.63
N ARG A 402 7.35 1.12 20.53
CA ARG A 402 6.38 0.70 21.56
C ARG A 402 7.03 0.35 22.88
#